data_AF-A0A9E4URL8-F1
#
_entry.id   AF-A0A9E4URL8-F1
#
_cell.length_a   1.000
_cell.length_b   1.000
_cell.length_c   1.000
_cell.angle_alpha   90.00
_cell.angle_beta   90.00
_cell.angle_gamma   90.00
#
_symmetry.space_group_name_H-M   'P 1'
#
loop_
_entity.id
_entity.type
_entity.pdbx_description
1 polymer ?
#
loop_
_entity_poly.entity_id
_entity_poly.type
_entity_poly.pdbx_seq_one_letter_code
_entity_poly.pdbx_strand_id
1 'polypeptide(L)'
;MADMTPHIRGYLDQMGKQLHLYPQERQEILNEFEAHIEDRVNELIENGLPRDAALNEALRALGKSDLIAGQLYEVHSRVSWYHTALATLPHLLLSLVFALRLWTAPVWVISMLVLALTITIIGWRKGRPRWTYPWLGYCLVTPIVSWGLAMSAVGYGAWGVVANGALPLSIPIYAASFIYISFSVWIVIRIVRVIAKPDWLMGSLAVLPIPFLGFWFFYFYNGGDLLQSDVSVLKEVDTSVAIVFLIIGLATAAFFRISRRVARVALLAITAPSLIVLAWISYQGGAGFIAVFLFAVMSLAVLLIPAFFDLKNSEPEVNRYAADENAEGTWG
;
A
#
# COMPACT_ATOMS: atom_id res chain seq x y z
N MET A 1 37.09 9.59 8.06
CA MET A 1 35.78 9.55 8.72
C MET A 1 35.84 10.54 9.84
N ALA A 2 35.44 11.78 9.56
CA ALA A 2 35.41 12.84 10.56
C ALA A 2 34.31 12.54 11.58
N ASP A 3 34.55 12.91 12.82
CA ASP A 3 33.65 12.68 13.95
C ASP A 3 32.36 13.49 13.76
N MET A 4 31.33 12.82 13.23
CA MET A 4 30.02 13.39 12.97
C MET A 4 29.38 13.76 14.31
N THR A 5 29.19 15.06 14.56
CA THR A 5 28.65 15.52 15.84
C THR A 5 27.25 14.95 16.06
N PRO A 6 26.92 14.47 17.27
CA PRO A 6 25.66 13.79 17.56
C PRO A 6 24.42 14.64 17.22
N HIS A 7 24.54 15.97 17.26
CA HIS A 7 23.50 16.90 16.85
C HIS A 7 23.20 16.89 15.34
N ILE A 8 24.21 16.81 14.47
CA ILE A 8 24.02 16.69 13.01
C ILE A 8 23.32 15.36 12.72
N ARG A 9 23.80 14.29 13.34
CA ARG A 9 23.22 12.95 13.19
C ARG A 9 21.75 12.91 13.60
N GLY A 10 21.40 13.51 14.75
CA GLY A 10 20.03 13.58 15.23
C GLY A 10 19.11 14.37 14.29
N TYR A 11 19.59 15.52 13.79
CA TYR A 11 18.83 16.34 12.85
C TYR A 11 18.58 15.63 11.50
N LEU A 12 19.63 15.04 10.92
CA LEU A 12 19.54 14.29 9.66
C LEU A 12 18.73 13.01 9.79
N ASP A 13 18.80 12.32 10.93
CA ASP A 13 17.95 11.14 11.18
C ASP A 13 16.47 11.53 11.26
N GLN A 14 16.14 12.61 11.97
CA GLN A 14 14.78 13.13 12.04
C GLN A 14 14.26 13.57 10.66
N MET A 15 15.07 14.31 9.90
CA MET A 15 14.76 14.72 8.52
C MET A 15 14.55 13.49 7.63
N GLY A 16 15.46 12.51 7.71
CA GLY A 16 15.39 11.29 6.93
C GLY A 16 14.13 10.48 7.20
N LYS A 17 13.71 10.38 8.47
CA LYS A 17 12.45 9.73 8.88
C LYS A 17 11.23 10.43 8.26
N GLN A 18 11.31 11.73 8.04
CA GLN A 18 10.20 12.55 7.53
C GLN A 18 10.24 12.77 6.00
N LEU A 19 11.34 12.44 5.33
CA LEU A 19 11.50 12.61 3.89
C LEU A 19 10.54 11.71 3.08
N HIS A 20 10.27 10.49 3.57
CA HIS A 20 9.44 9.47 2.89
C HIS A 20 9.81 9.25 1.39
N LEU A 21 11.10 9.37 1.06
CA LEU A 21 11.66 9.10 -0.28
C LEU A 21 12.33 7.72 -0.33
N TYR A 22 12.71 7.27 -1.54
CA TYR A 22 13.39 5.99 -1.72
C TYR A 22 14.75 6.00 -1.00
N PRO A 23 15.25 4.87 -0.45
CA PRO A 23 16.49 4.85 0.31
C PRO A 23 17.69 5.49 -0.39
N GLN A 24 17.81 5.35 -1.72
CA GLN A 24 18.89 5.97 -2.49
C GLN A 24 18.74 7.49 -2.59
N GLU A 25 17.58 7.99 -3.04
CA GLU A 25 17.29 9.43 -3.11
C GLU A 25 17.39 10.09 -1.72
N ARG A 26 16.86 9.42 -0.69
CA ARG A 26 16.98 9.86 0.70
C ARG A 26 18.44 9.97 1.11
N GLN A 27 19.27 8.97 0.83
CA GLN A 27 20.67 9.00 1.23
C GLN A 27 21.44 10.08 0.48
N GLU A 28 21.19 10.26 -0.81
CA GLU A 28 21.80 11.31 -1.61
C GLU A 28 21.48 12.70 -1.06
N ILE A 29 20.20 12.98 -0.77
CA ILE A 29 19.77 14.24 -0.15
C ILE A 29 20.40 14.42 1.24
N LEU A 30 20.41 13.38 2.08
CA LEU A 30 20.99 13.47 3.42
C LEU A 30 22.49 13.74 3.37
N ASN A 31 23.21 13.12 2.43
CA ASN A 31 24.64 13.37 2.23
C ASN A 31 24.91 14.80 1.73
N GLU A 32 24.07 15.32 0.84
CA GLU A 32 24.18 16.70 0.34
C GLU A 32 23.94 17.71 1.47
N PHE A 33 22.93 17.45 2.32
CA PHE A 33 22.65 18.27 3.50
C PHE A 33 23.75 18.19 4.56
N GLU A 34 24.31 17.00 4.78
CA GLU A 34 25.48 16.82 5.67
C GLU A 34 26.64 17.69 5.20
N ALA A 35 27.02 17.58 3.93
CA ALA A 35 28.08 18.40 3.34
C ALA A 35 27.80 19.90 3.47
N HIS A 36 26.56 20.34 3.19
CA HIS A 36 26.20 21.75 3.30
C HIS A 36 26.24 22.28 4.75
N ILE A 37 25.83 21.47 5.73
CA ILE A 37 25.93 21.83 7.15
C ILE A 37 27.41 21.90 7.56
N GLU A 38 28.23 20.93 7.16
CA GLU A 38 29.67 20.94 7.44
C GLU A 38 30.35 22.18 6.85
N ASP A 39 30.07 22.50 5.59
CA ASP A 39 30.59 23.70 4.93
C ASP A 39 30.20 24.97 5.68
N ARG A 40 28.92 25.09 6.09
CA ARG A 40 28.43 26.26 6.81
C ARG A 40 29.01 26.38 8.22
N VAL A 41 29.21 25.25 8.91
CA VAL A 41 29.86 25.23 10.23
C VAL A 41 31.31 25.67 10.11
N ASN A 42 32.05 25.18 9.10
CA ASN A 42 33.43 25.58 8.87
C ASN A 42 33.55 27.08 8.58
N GLU A 43 32.67 27.63 7.74
CA GLU A 43 32.63 29.08 7.47
C GLU A 43 32.39 29.91 8.74
N LEU A 44 31.49 29.46 9.63
CA LEU A 44 31.22 30.15 10.90
C LEU A 44 32.40 30.07 11.88
N ILE A 45 33.12 28.94 11.89
CA ILE A 45 34.35 28.78 12.69
C ILE A 45 35.47 29.68 12.16
N GLU A 46 35.64 29.77 10.84
CA GLU A 46 36.59 30.68 10.21
C GLU A 46 36.28 32.14 10.53
N ASN A 47 35.00 32.48 10.69
CA ASN A 47 34.54 33.79 11.14
C ASN A 47 34.65 34.00 12.67
N GLY A 48 35.27 33.07 13.39
CA GLY A 48 35.62 33.21 14.80
C GLY A 48 34.57 32.71 15.79
N LEU A 49 33.51 32.02 15.34
CA LEU A 49 32.59 31.36 16.27
C LEU A 49 33.19 30.06 16.83
N PRO A 50 32.99 29.77 18.12
CA PRO A 50 33.29 28.45 18.65
C PRO A 50 32.38 27.39 18.01
N ARG A 51 32.90 26.18 17.80
CA ARG A 51 32.26 25.10 17.03
C ARG A 51 30.81 24.81 17.44
N ASP A 52 30.51 24.78 18.74
CA ASP A 52 29.16 24.48 19.23
C ASP A 52 28.16 25.61 18.93
N ALA A 53 28.63 26.86 18.95
CA ALA A 53 27.80 28.02 18.58
C ALA A 53 27.59 28.06 17.05
N ALA A 54 28.65 27.78 16.27
CA ALA A 54 28.58 27.67 14.82
C ALA A 54 27.59 26.58 14.38
N LEU A 55 27.59 25.43 15.06
CA LEU A 55 26.66 24.33 14.79
C LEU A 55 25.21 24.70 15.08
N ASN A 56 24.93 25.29 16.24
CA ASN A 56 23.58 25.71 16.60
C ASN A 56 23.05 26.80 15.64
N GLU A 57 23.92 27.72 15.22
CA GLU A 57 23.56 28.76 14.27
C GLU A 57 23.29 28.19 12.87
N ALA A 58 24.13 27.25 12.39
CA ALA A 58 23.91 26.56 11.12
C ALA A 58 22.58 25.79 11.09
N LEU A 59 22.26 25.05 12.17
CA LEU A 59 21.00 24.32 12.29
C LEU A 59 19.78 25.27 12.41
N ARG A 60 19.92 26.38 13.13
CA ARG A 60 18.87 27.42 13.20
C ARG A 60 18.60 28.06 11.84
N ALA A 61 19.65 28.35 11.08
CA ALA A 61 19.56 28.93 9.75
C ALA A 61 18.84 27.99 8.75
N LEU A 62 19.08 26.68 8.86
CA LEU A 62 18.35 25.67 8.11
C LEU A 62 16.85 25.68 8.45
N GLY A 63 16.52 25.82 9.73
CA GLY A 63 15.17 25.75 10.25
C GLY A 63 14.75 24.33 10.63
N LYS A 64 13.44 24.13 10.84
CA LYS A 64 12.92 22.85 11.36
C LYS A 64 12.99 21.74 10.30
N SER A 65 13.49 20.57 10.70
CA SER A 65 13.70 19.40 9.84
C SER A 65 12.42 18.89 9.16
N ASP A 66 11.26 19.04 9.82
CA ASP A 66 9.94 18.63 9.31
C ASP A 66 9.44 19.47 8.15
N LEU A 67 9.65 20.78 8.22
CA LEU A 67 9.28 21.70 7.15
C LEU A 67 10.14 21.45 5.90
N ILE A 68 11.45 21.29 6.08
CA ILE A 68 12.39 21.02 4.99
C ILE A 68 12.08 19.67 4.35
N ALA A 69 11.95 18.61 5.15
CA ALA A 69 11.59 17.28 4.65
C ALA A 69 10.27 17.29 3.86
N GLY A 70 9.26 18.03 4.33
CA GLY A 70 7.98 18.19 3.64
C GLY A 70 8.10 18.90 2.28
N GLN A 71 8.91 19.95 2.20
CA GLN A 71 9.16 20.68 0.94
C GLN A 71 9.95 19.83 -0.06
N LEU A 72 11.01 19.15 0.38
CA LEU A 72 11.79 18.24 -0.46
C LEU A 72 10.93 17.09 -0.96
N TYR A 73 10.07 16.52 -0.11
CA TYR A 73 9.08 15.54 -0.54
C TYR A 73 8.15 16.14 -1.60
N GLU A 74 7.65 17.36 -1.44
CA GLU A 74 6.73 17.97 -2.42
C GLU A 74 7.36 18.09 -3.82
N VAL A 75 8.64 18.46 -3.89
CA VAL A 75 9.39 18.59 -5.15
C VAL A 75 9.68 17.22 -5.77
N HIS A 76 10.15 16.25 -4.97
CA HIS A 76 10.59 14.93 -5.47
C HIS A 76 9.45 13.89 -5.57
N SER A 77 8.27 14.20 -5.03
CA SER A 77 7.11 13.30 -5.07
C SER A 77 6.33 13.35 -6.37
N ARG A 78 6.53 14.38 -7.23
CA ARG A 78 5.88 14.46 -8.55
C ARG A 78 6.48 13.45 -9.49
N VAL A 79 5.65 12.49 -9.89
CA VAL A 79 6.08 11.40 -10.75
C VAL A 79 5.89 11.79 -12.24
N SER A 80 6.82 11.33 -13.09
CA SER A 80 6.77 11.56 -14.53
C SER A 80 5.50 10.96 -15.16
N TRP A 81 5.04 11.54 -16.27
CA TRP A 81 3.86 11.04 -17.00
C TRP A 81 3.99 9.59 -17.45
N TYR A 82 5.20 9.14 -17.77
CA TYR A 82 5.49 7.75 -18.11
C TYR A 82 5.11 6.79 -16.98
N HIS A 83 5.54 7.10 -15.75
CA HIS A 83 5.24 6.28 -14.58
C HIS A 83 3.76 6.36 -14.20
N THR A 84 3.11 7.52 -14.35
CA THR A 84 1.67 7.66 -14.14
C THR A 84 0.89 6.78 -15.11
N ALA A 85 1.21 6.82 -16.40
CA ALA A 85 0.56 5.98 -17.42
C ALA A 85 0.72 4.48 -17.12
N LEU A 86 1.93 4.08 -16.70
CA LEU A 86 2.21 2.67 -16.39
C LEU A 86 1.53 2.21 -15.09
N ALA A 87 1.31 3.11 -14.13
CA ALA A 87 0.59 2.86 -12.89
C ALA A 87 -0.93 2.72 -13.09
N THR A 88 -1.51 3.46 -14.03
CA THR A 88 -2.95 3.39 -14.33
C THR A 88 -3.34 2.25 -15.26
N LEU A 89 -2.39 1.77 -16.06
CA LEU A 89 -2.57 0.73 -17.07
C LEU A 89 -3.30 -0.53 -16.57
N PRO A 90 -3.03 -1.13 -15.40
CA PRO A 90 -3.75 -2.32 -14.97
C PRO A 90 -5.24 -2.06 -14.73
N HIS A 91 -5.59 -0.86 -14.25
CA HIS A 91 -6.98 -0.45 -14.05
C HIS A 91 -7.71 -0.26 -15.39
N LEU A 92 -7.05 0.37 -16.36
CA LEU A 92 -7.62 0.59 -17.69
C LEU A 92 -7.81 -0.74 -18.44
N LEU A 93 -6.85 -1.65 -18.35
CA LEU A 93 -6.97 -2.98 -18.95
C LEU A 93 -8.13 -3.76 -18.33
N LEU A 94 -8.29 -3.74 -17.01
CA LEU A 94 -9.42 -4.39 -16.34
C LEU A 94 -10.76 -3.75 -16.71
N SER A 95 -10.82 -2.41 -16.74
CA SER A 95 -11.99 -1.69 -17.22
C SER A 95 -12.39 -2.14 -18.63
N LEU A 96 -11.42 -2.31 -19.54
CA LEU A 96 -11.67 -2.80 -20.89
C LEU A 96 -12.12 -4.27 -20.91
N VAL A 97 -11.48 -5.13 -20.12
CA VAL A 97 -11.85 -6.57 -20.02
C VAL A 97 -13.30 -6.73 -19.55
N PHE A 98 -13.76 -5.90 -18.62
CA PHE A 98 -15.16 -5.88 -18.17
C PHE A 98 -16.09 -5.24 -19.21
N ALA A 99 -15.73 -4.09 -19.77
CA ALA A 99 -16.53 -3.40 -20.77
C ALA A 99 -16.78 -4.26 -22.03
N LEU A 100 -15.78 -5.03 -22.46
CA LEU A 100 -15.86 -5.94 -23.60
C LEU A 100 -16.37 -7.35 -23.21
N ARG A 101 -16.73 -7.59 -21.94
CA ARG A 101 -17.15 -8.90 -21.41
C ARG A 101 -16.13 -10.04 -21.63
N LEU A 102 -14.85 -9.71 -21.82
CA LEU A 102 -13.79 -10.68 -22.03
C LEU A 102 -13.53 -11.52 -20.78
N TRP A 103 -13.92 -11.03 -19.60
CA TRP A 103 -13.76 -11.73 -18.31
C TRP A 103 -14.50 -13.09 -18.26
N THR A 104 -15.55 -13.27 -19.07
CA THR A 104 -16.32 -14.53 -19.14
C THR A 104 -15.49 -15.70 -19.66
N ALA A 105 -14.47 -15.43 -20.47
CA ALA A 105 -13.52 -16.43 -20.91
C ALA A 105 -12.29 -16.44 -19.96
N PRO A 106 -12.02 -17.56 -19.26
CA PRO A 106 -10.98 -17.61 -18.23
C PRO A 106 -9.58 -17.33 -18.79
N VAL A 107 -9.35 -17.57 -20.09
CA VAL A 107 -8.09 -17.28 -20.78
C VAL A 107 -7.69 -15.81 -20.64
N TRP A 108 -8.63 -14.87 -20.73
CA TRP A 108 -8.32 -13.43 -20.62
C TRP A 108 -7.97 -13.03 -19.18
N VAL A 109 -8.66 -13.59 -18.19
CA VAL A 109 -8.36 -13.37 -16.77
C VAL A 109 -6.98 -13.91 -16.42
N ILE A 110 -6.66 -15.14 -16.87
CA ILE A 110 -5.33 -15.75 -16.67
C ILE A 110 -4.24 -14.92 -17.35
N SER A 111 -4.47 -14.48 -18.59
CA SER A 111 -3.53 -13.63 -19.33
C SER A 111 -3.24 -12.32 -18.57
N MET A 112 -4.26 -11.67 -18.02
CA MET A 112 -4.11 -10.47 -17.18
C MET A 112 -3.29 -10.73 -15.92
N LEU A 113 -3.53 -11.84 -15.23
CA LEU A 113 -2.78 -12.21 -14.03
C LEU A 113 -1.31 -12.50 -14.36
N VAL A 114 -1.04 -13.23 -15.44
CA VAL A 114 0.34 -13.51 -15.90
C VAL A 114 1.04 -12.21 -16.30
N LEU A 115 0.36 -11.30 -16.97
CA LEU A 115 0.88 -9.99 -17.33
C LEU A 115 1.22 -9.17 -16.08
N ALA A 116 0.29 -9.09 -15.12
CA ALA A 116 0.50 -8.37 -13.88
C ALA A 116 1.66 -8.93 -13.07
N LEU A 117 1.78 -10.26 -13.00
CA LEU A 117 2.88 -10.94 -12.35
C LEU A 117 4.22 -10.64 -13.03
N THR A 118 4.27 -10.74 -14.36
CA THR A 118 5.47 -10.48 -15.16
C THR A 118 5.96 -9.05 -14.98
N ILE A 119 5.06 -8.07 -15.08
CA ILE A 119 5.36 -6.65 -14.90
C ILE A 119 5.83 -6.39 -13.46
N THR A 120 5.18 -7.00 -12.47
CA THR A 120 5.58 -6.90 -11.06
C THR A 120 7.00 -7.44 -10.85
N ILE A 121 7.33 -8.61 -11.39
CA ILE A 121 8.67 -9.22 -11.29
C ILE A 121 9.73 -8.34 -11.97
N ILE A 122 9.45 -7.84 -13.18
CA ILE A 122 10.37 -6.98 -13.93
C ILE A 122 10.63 -5.68 -13.17
N GLY A 123 9.56 -5.03 -12.71
CA GLY A 123 9.66 -3.80 -11.93
C GLY A 123 10.43 -4.01 -10.62
N TRP A 124 10.28 -5.18 -10.00
CA TRP A 124 11.03 -5.55 -8.81
C TRP A 124 12.53 -5.67 -9.06
N ARG A 125 12.92 -6.30 -10.19
CA ARG A 125 14.32 -6.41 -10.61
C ARG A 125 14.96 -5.07 -10.92
N LYS A 126 14.16 -4.08 -11.37
CA LYS A 126 14.62 -2.71 -11.69
C LYS A 126 14.62 -1.75 -10.49
N GLY A 127 14.53 -2.25 -9.25
CA GLY A 127 14.60 -1.40 -8.06
C GLY A 127 13.24 -0.89 -7.55
N ARG A 128 12.13 -1.56 -7.87
CA ARG A 128 10.78 -1.28 -7.30
C ARG A 128 10.28 0.16 -7.53
N PRO A 129 10.20 0.62 -8.79
CA PRO A 129 9.70 1.96 -9.08
C PRO A 129 8.21 2.12 -8.69
N ARG A 130 7.79 3.34 -8.31
CA ARG A 130 6.45 3.62 -7.73
C ARG A 130 5.27 3.07 -8.53
N TRP A 131 5.37 2.99 -9.86
CA TRP A 131 4.30 2.50 -10.73
C TRP A 131 4.02 0.99 -10.62
N THR A 132 4.88 0.20 -9.98
CA THR A 132 4.66 -1.25 -9.83
C THR A 132 3.62 -1.60 -8.77
N TYR A 133 3.30 -0.66 -7.88
CA TYR A 133 2.40 -0.91 -6.73
C TYR A 133 0.97 -1.28 -7.16
N PRO A 134 0.31 -0.58 -8.11
CA PRO A 134 -0.98 -1.02 -8.63
C PRO A 134 -0.98 -2.44 -9.20
N TRP A 135 0.07 -2.82 -9.95
CA TRP A 135 0.22 -4.18 -10.50
C TRP A 135 0.35 -5.25 -9.42
N LEU A 136 1.11 -4.94 -8.38
CA LEU A 136 1.27 -5.80 -7.20
C LEU A 136 -0.06 -5.99 -6.47
N GLY A 137 -0.88 -4.94 -6.39
CA GLY A 137 -2.23 -4.98 -5.86
C GLY A 137 -3.09 -6.06 -6.49
N TYR A 138 -3.07 -6.15 -7.81
CA TYR A 138 -3.80 -7.19 -8.55
C TYR A 138 -3.22 -8.59 -8.35
N CYS A 139 -1.90 -8.71 -8.17
CA CYS A 139 -1.28 -9.98 -7.81
C CYS A 139 -1.68 -10.45 -6.40
N LEU A 140 -2.07 -9.55 -5.49
CA LEU A 140 -2.56 -9.89 -4.14
C LEU A 140 -3.99 -10.41 -4.15
N VAL A 141 -4.79 -10.04 -5.14
CA VAL A 141 -6.18 -10.53 -5.24
C VAL A 141 -6.20 -12.05 -5.34
N THR A 142 -5.32 -12.65 -6.15
CA THR A 142 -5.26 -14.11 -6.33
C THR A 142 -5.06 -14.88 -5.02
N PRO A 143 -3.98 -14.65 -4.24
CA PRO A 143 -3.79 -15.36 -2.97
C PRO A 143 -4.90 -15.06 -1.95
N ILE A 144 -5.47 -13.85 -1.95
CA ILE A 144 -6.56 -13.48 -1.02
C ILE A 144 -7.85 -14.23 -1.35
N VAL A 145 -8.28 -14.20 -2.61
CA VAL A 145 -9.50 -14.88 -3.07
C VAL A 145 -9.36 -16.39 -2.89
N SER A 146 -8.23 -16.95 -3.31
CA SER A 146 -7.97 -18.39 -3.15
C SER A 146 -7.83 -18.80 -1.68
N TRP A 147 -7.29 -17.95 -0.81
CA TRP A 147 -7.27 -18.18 0.64
C TRP A 147 -8.69 -18.22 1.22
N GLY A 148 -9.56 -17.28 0.83
CA GLY A 148 -10.96 -17.27 1.23
C GLY A 148 -11.70 -18.55 0.83
N LEU A 149 -11.51 -19.01 -0.41
CA LEU A 149 -12.09 -20.27 -0.89
C LEU A 149 -11.57 -21.49 -0.11
N ALA A 150 -10.27 -21.56 0.16
CA ALA A 150 -9.67 -22.65 0.94
C ALA A 150 -10.19 -22.65 2.39
N MET A 151 -10.33 -21.48 3.01
CA MET A 151 -10.92 -21.33 4.34
C MET A 151 -12.39 -21.76 4.35
N SER A 152 -13.17 -21.41 3.34
CA SER A 152 -14.56 -21.87 3.21
C SER A 152 -14.66 -23.38 3.09
N ALA A 153 -13.76 -24.03 2.32
CA ALA A 153 -13.73 -25.49 2.21
C ALA A 153 -13.42 -26.17 3.56
N VAL A 154 -12.45 -25.65 4.31
CA VAL A 154 -12.11 -26.13 5.66
C VAL A 154 -13.26 -25.90 6.65
N GLY A 155 -13.86 -24.70 6.63
CA GLY A 155 -15.00 -24.35 7.48
C GLY A 155 -16.23 -25.22 7.21
N TYR A 156 -16.54 -25.46 5.94
CA TYR A 156 -17.60 -26.40 5.53
C TYR A 156 -17.32 -27.83 6.03
N GLY A 157 -16.06 -28.26 5.97
CA GLY A 157 -15.64 -29.55 6.52
C GLY A 157 -15.84 -29.65 8.03
N ALA A 158 -15.39 -28.64 8.77
CA ALA A 158 -15.56 -28.59 10.21
C ALA A 158 -17.05 -28.61 10.60
N TRP A 159 -17.88 -27.84 9.89
CA TRP A 159 -19.33 -27.86 10.10
C TRP A 159 -19.95 -29.22 9.79
N GLY A 160 -19.53 -29.89 8.71
CA GLY A 160 -20.00 -31.23 8.37
C GLY A 160 -19.69 -32.27 9.44
N VAL A 161 -18.51 -32.19 10.06
CA VAL A 161 -18.14 -33.07 11.20
C VAL A 161 -19.01 -32.79 12.42
N VAL A 162 -19.25 -31.52 12.75
CA VAL A 162 -20.06 -31.12 13.90
C VAL A 162 -21.54 -31.48 13.71
N ALA A 163 -22.08 -31.22 12.52
CA ALA A 163 -23.51 -31.41 12.23
C ALA A 163 -23.87 -32.86 11.90
N ASN A 164 -23.01 -33.56 11.16
CA ASN A 164 -23.32 -34.87 10.57
C ASN A 164 -22.36 -35.99 10.99
N GLY A 165 -21.33 -35.71 11.79
CA GLY A 165 -20.36 -36.71 12.25
C GLY A 165 -19.42 -37.24 11.16
N ALA A 166 -19.48 -36.69 9.94
CA ALA A 166 -18.73 -37.16 8.79
C ALA A 166 -18.09 -35.99 8.03
N LEU A 167 -16.92 -36.25 7.45
CA LEU A 167 -16.23 -35.28 6.59
C LEU A 167 -16.92 -35.23 5.22
N PRO A 168 -17.45 -34.07 4.78
CA PRO A 168 -18.13 -33.96 3.49
C PRO A 168 -17.17 -33.96 2.30
N LEU A 169 -15.89 -33.66 2.51
CA LEU A 169 -14.83 -33.74 1.49
C LEU A 169 -13.78 -34.79 1.89
N SER A 170 -12.94 -35.20 0.93
CA SER A 170 -11.88 -36.17 1.20
C SER A 170 -10.71 -35.55 1.98
N ILE A 171 -10.04 -36.36 2.80
CA ILE A 171 -8.86 -35.94 3.60
C ILE A 171 -7.78 -35.22 2.77
N PRO A 172 -7.46 -35.65 1.52
CA PRO A 172 -6.49 -34.94 0.68
C PRO A 172 -6.87 -33.50 0.36
N ILE A 173 -8.17 -33.18 0.22
CA ILE A 173 -8.63 -31.82 -0.07
C ILE A 173 -8.32 -30.92 1.12
N TYR A 174 -8.61 -31.37 2.35
CA TYR A 174 -8.28 -30.60 3.55
C TYR A 174 -6.78 -30.40 3.73
N ALA A 175 -5.98 -31.45 3.53
CA ALA A 175 -4.53 -31.35 3.59
C ALA A 175 -3.98 -30.33 2.57
N ALA A 176 -4.47 -30.39 1.33
CA ALA A 176 -4.12 -29.42 0.29
C ALA A 176 -4.56 -28.00 0.68
N SER A 177 -5.77 -27.83 1.24
CA SER A 177 -6.25 -26.53 1.72
C SER A 177 -5.38 -25.96 2.83
N PHE A 178 -4.96 -26.76 3.82
CA PHE A 178 -4.09 -26.28 4.90
C PHE A 178 -2.71 -25.86 4.38
N ILE A 179 -2.07 -26.67 3.54
CA ILE A 179 -0.78 -26.33 2.91
C ILE A 179 -0.92 -25.03 2.12
N TYR A 180 -2.00 -24.92 1.33
CA TYR A 180 -2.28 -23.74 0.53
C TYR A 180 -2.50 -22.50 1.38
N ILE A 181 -3.28 -22.60 2.47
CA ILE A 181 -3.53 -21.50 3.41
C ILE A 181 -2.22 -21.00 4.00
N SER A 182 -1.38 -21.90 4.51
CA SER A 182 -0.08 -21.53 5.09
C SER A 182 0.82 -20.83 4.06
N PHE A 183 0.87 -21.35 2.83
CA PHE A 183 1.67 -20.78 1.76
C PHE A 183 1.14 -19.40 1.31
N SER A 184 -0.19 -19.24 1.19
CA SER A 184 -0.82 -17.97 0.83
C SER A 184 -0.56 -16.89 1.88
N VAL A 185 -0.76 -17.21 3.16
CA VAL A 185 -0.47 -16.28 4.27
C VAL A 185 1.01 -15.89 4.27
N TRP A 186 1.92 -16.84 4.06
CA TRP A 186 3.35 -16.54 3.95
C TRP A 186 3.66 -15.58 2.81
N ILE A 187 3.07 -15.77 1.63
CA ILE A 187 3.21 -14.86 0.48
C ILE A 187 2.67 -13.46 0.82
N VAL A 188 1.46 -13.38 1.37
CA VAL A 188 0.83 -12.10 1.73
C VAL A 188 1.69 -11.35 2.74
N ILE A 189 2.15 -12.00 3.82
CA ILE A 189 3.04 -11.38 4.80
C ILE A 189 4.33 -10.87 4.14
N ARG A 190 4.94 -11.67 3.26
CA ARG A 190 6.15 -11.27 2.54
C ARG A 190 5.91 -10.02 1.69
N ILE A 191 4.81 -9.99 0.95
CA ILE A 191 4.46 -8.86 0.09
C ILE A 191 4.15 -7.61 0.92
N VAL A 192 3.31 -7.73 1.95
CA VAL A 192 2.96 -6.62 2.87
C VAL A 192 4.22 -6.03 3.51
N ARG A 193 5.14 -6.87 3.99
CA ARG A 193 6.42 -6.39 4.55
C ARG A 193 7.28 -5.63 3.56
N VAL A 194 7.15 -5.91 2.26
CA VAL A 194 7.89 -5.14 1.25
C VAL A 194 7.17 -3.86 0.89
N ILE A 195 5.84 -3.91 0.80
CA ILE A 195 5.00 -2.75 0.53
C ILE A 195 5.11 -1.68 1.63
N ALA A 196 5.16 -2.12 2.90
CA ALA A 196 5.12 -1.21 4.05
C ALA A 196 6.45 -0.51 4.36
N LYS A 197 7.57 -0.86 3.71
CA LYS A 197 8.91 -0.36 4.07
C LYS A 197 9.28 1.04 3.53
N PRO A 198 8.86 1.47 2.32
CA PRO A 198 9.30 2.77 1.80
C PRO A 198 8.32 3.93 2.06
N ASP A 199 7.01 3.69 1.89
CA ASP A 199 5.93 4.65 2.13
C ASP A 199 4.60 3.91 2.20
N TRP A 200 3.89 3.99 3.33
CA TRP A 200 2.63 3.28 3.53
C TRP A 200 1.54 3.67 2.53
N LEU A 201 1.58 4.91 2.01
CA LEU A 201 0.61 5.40 1.04
C LEU A 201 0.63 4.62 -0.28
N MET A 202 1.83 4.20 -0.71
CA MET A 202 1.97 3.36 -1.90
C MET A 202 1.37 1.97 -1.66
N GLY A 203 1.43 1.50 -0.41
CA GLY A 203 0.76 0.27 -0.01
C GLY A 203 -0.74 0.37 0.02
N SER A 204 -1.29 1.46 0.55
CA SER A 204 -2.72 1.73 0.50
C SER A 204 -3.20 1.79 -0.95
N LEU A 205 -2.44 2.42 -1.85
CA LEU A 205 -2.77 2.44 -3.27
C LEU A 205 -2.79 1.03 -3.91
N ALA A 206 -1.82 0.17 -3.59
CA ALA A 206 -1.81 -1.21 -4.08
C ALA A 206 -3.04 -1.99 -3.61
N VAL A 207 -3.51 -1.73 -2.39
CA VAL A 207 -4.65 -2.43 -1.79
C VAL A 207 -6.00 -1.84 -2.21
N LEU A 208 -6.02 -0.65 -2.85
CA LEU A 208 -7.23 0.07 -3.23
C LEU A 208 -8.29 -0.75 -3.99
N PRO A 209 -7.95 -1.67 -4.92
CA PRO A 209 -8.95 -2.49 -5.59
C PRO A 209 -9.59 -3.56 -4.71
N ILE A 210 -8.94 -3.96 -3.60
CA ILE A 210 -9.32 -5.12 -2.79
C ILE A 210 -10.69 -4.95 -2.12
N PRO A 211 -11.02 -3.82 -1.45
CA PRO A 211 -12.33 -3.66 -0.83
C PRO A 211 -13.49 -3.77 -1.82
N PHE A 212 -13.36 -3.17 -3.00
CA PHE A 212 -14.37 -3.27 -4.05
C PHE A 212 -14.50 -4.72 -4.53
N LEU A 213 -13.39 -5.41 -4.80
CA LEU A 213 -13.41 -6.82 -5.21
C LEU A 213 -14.03 -7.73 -4.13
N GLY A 214 -13.77 -7.45 -2.85
CA GLY A 214 -14.39 -8.16 -1.73
C GLY A 214 -15.90 -7.96 -1.69
N PHE A 215 -16.39 -6.73 -1.89
CA PHE A 215 -17.82 -6.45 -1.98
C PHE A 215 -18.47 -7.11 -3.21
N TRP A 216 -17.83 -7.02 -4.37
CA TRP A 216 -18.26 -7.68 -5.60
C TRP A 216 -18.38 -9.20 -5.40
N PHE A 217 -17.35 -9.83 -4.81
CA PHE A 217 -17.37 -11.26 -4.51
C PHE A 217 -18.48 -11.63 -3.51
N PHE A 218 -18.67 -10.82 -2.46
CA PHE A 218 -19.76 -11.01 -1.49
C PHE A 218 -21.14 -10.95 -2.14
N TYR A 219 -21.37 -9.98 -3.03
CA TYR A 219 -22.62 -9.83 -3.76
C TYR A 219 -22.93 -11.08 -4.60
N PHE A 220 -21.96 -11.60 -5.35
CA PHE A 220 -22.16 -12.80 -6.16
C PHE A 220 -22.27 -14.09 -5.34
N TYR A 221 -21.54 -14.19 -4.23
CA TYR A 221 -21.59 -15.36 -3.34
C TYR A 221 -22.95 -15.47 -2.64
N ASN A 222 -23.48 -14.37 -2.10
CA ASN A 222 -24.78 -14.35 -1.44
C ASN A 222 -25.96 -14.26 -2.41
N GLY A 223 -25.74 -13.74 -3.62
CA GLY A 223 -26.75 -13.62 -4.66
C GLY A 223 -27.17 -14.95 -5.29
N GLY A 224 -26.50 -16.07 -4.97
CA GLY A 224 -26.92 -17.44 -5.31
C GLY A 224 -26.95 -17.84 -6.79
N ASP A 225 -26.88 -16.88 -7.71
CA ASP A 225 -27.39 -17.08 -9.07
C ASP A 225 -26.39 -16.73 -10.18
N LEU A 226 -25.10 -17.03 -9.97
CA LEU A 226 -24.04 -16.93 -10.99
C LEU A 226 -24.37 -17.68 -12.30
N LEU A 227 -25.33 -18.62 -12.26
CA LEU A 227 -25.67 -19.50 -13.38
C LEU A 227 -27.10 -19.30 -13.96
N GLN A 228 -28.03 -18.60 -13.27
CA GLN A 228 -29.40 -18.36 -13.79
C GLN A 228 -29.74 -16.88 -13.99
N SER A 229 -28.79 -15.95 -13.75
CA SER A 229 -29.06 -14.52 -13.86
C SER A 229 -29.29 -14.06 -15.30
N ASP A 230 -30.33 -13.25 -15.49
CA ASP A 230 -30.72 -12.66 -16.76
C ASP A 230 -29.58 -11.88 -17.44
N VAL A 231 -29.50 -11.98 -18.77
CA VAL A 231 -28.45 -11.35 -19.60
C VAL A 231 -28.40 -9.82 -19.42
N SER A 232 -29.55 -9.20 -19.10
CA SER A 232 -29.70 -7.77 -18.81
C SER A 232 -29.02 -7.38 -17.50
N VAL A 233 -29.24 -8.15 -16.42
CA VAL A 233 -28.62 -7.92 -15.10
C VAL A 233 -27.10 -8.06 -15.19
N LEU A 234 -26.62 -9.09 -15.90
CA LEU A 234 -25.19 -9.27 -16.16
C LEU A 234 -24.59 -8.08 -16.94
N LYS A 235 -25.35 -7.48 -17.88
CA LYS A 235 -24.87 -6.31 -18.66
C LYS A 235 -24.68 -5.08 -17.79
N GLU A 236 -25.61 -4.84 -16.88
CA GLU A 236 -25.58 -3.70 -15.98
C GLU A 236 -24.43 -3.83 -14.99
N VAL A 237 -24.21 -5.03 -14.43
CA VAL A 237 -23.09 -5.32 -13.55
C VAL A 237 -21.74 -5.15 -14.26
N ASP A 238 -21.59 -5.69 -15.48
CA ASP A 238 -20.36 -5.58 -16.27
C ASP A 238 -19.97 -4.11 -16.55
N THR A 239 -20.96 -3.30 -16.90
CA THR A 239 -20.77 -1.87 -17.19
C THR A 239 -20.29 -1.11 -15.96
N SER A 240 -20.88 -1.40 -14.79
CA SER A 240 -20.53 -0.70 -13.57
C SER A 240 -19.19 -1.11 -12.99
N VAL A 241 -18.82 -2.39 -13.10
CA VAL A 241 -17.47 -2.84 -12.75
C VAL A 241 -16.43 -2.16 -13.64
N ALA A 242 -16.71 -2.01 -14.94
CA ALA A 242 -15.83 -1.28 -15.86
C ALA A 242 -15.68 0.19 -15.45
N ILE A 243 -16.77 0.87 -15.08
CA ILE A 243 -16.75 2.27 -14.60
C ILE A 243 -15.95 2.39 -13.30
N VAL A 244 -16.13 1.47 -12.35
CA VAL A 244 -15.36 1.45 -11.09
C VAL A 244 -13.87 1.36 -11.36
N PHE A 245 -13.42 0.45 -12.24
CA PHE A 245 -12.00 0.37 -12.58
C PHE A 245 -11.48 1.61 -13.31
N LEU A 246 -12.31 2.27 -14.11
CA LEU A 246 -11.95 3.54 -14.73
C LEU A 246 -11.75 4.63 -13.66
N ILE A 247 -12.66 4.73 -12.68
CA ILE A 247 -12.55 5.65 -11.54
C ILE A 247 -11.28 5.35 -10.72
N ILE A 248 -10.99 4.07 -10.44
CA ILE A 248 -9.74 3.68 -9.76
C ILE A 248 -8.53 4.13 -10.60
N GLY A 249 -8.56 3.95 -11.92
CA GLY A 249 -7.51 4.42 -12.83
C GLY A 249 -7.31 5.94 -12.75
N LEU A 250 -8.39 6.73 -12.73
CA LEU A 250 -8.33 8.18 -12.57
C LEU A 250 -7.81 8.58 -11.18
N ALA A 251 -8.24 7.90 -10.12
CA ALA A 251 -7.74 8.13 -8.78
C ALA A 251 -6.23 7.81 -8.68
N THR A 252 -5.77 6.72 -9.29
CA THR A 252 -4.36 6.37 -9.38
C THR A 252 -3.57 7.44 -10.15
N ALA A 253 -4.10 7.97 -11.27
CA ALA A 253 -3.47 9.08 -11.97
C ALA A 253 -3.37 10.34 -11.09
N ALA A 254 -4.46 10.72 -10.42
CA ALA A 254 -4.50 11.87 -9.54
C ALA A 254 -3.51 11.71 -8.37
N PHE A 255 -3.45 10.53 -7.76
CA PHE A 255 -2.54 10.21 -6.67
C PHE A 255 -1.07 10.46 -7.05
N PHE A 256 -0.66 10.03 -8.24
CA PHE A 256 0.71 10.22 -8.75
C PHE A 256 1.03 11.68 -9.10
N ARG A 257 0.01 12.50 -9.39
CA ARG A 257 0.15 13.92 -9.75
C ARG A 257 0.11 14.86 -8.55
N ILE A 258 -0.59 14.46 -7.48
CA ILE A 258 -0.67 15.23 -6.24
C ILE A 258 0.68 15.16 -5.52
N SER A 259 1.25 16.32 -5.20
CA SER A 259 2.52 16.43 -4.44
C SER A 259 2.30 16.46 -2.93
N ARG A 260 1.13 16.92 -2.48
CA ARG A 260 0.78 17.01 -1.05
C ARG A 260 0.35 15.66 -0.48
N ARG A 261 1.06 15.20 0.56
CA ARG A 261 0.77 13.92 1.23
C ARG A 261 -0.66 13.84 1.78
N VAL A 262 -1.14 14.89 2.44
CA VAL A 262 -2.51 14.95 3.00
C VAL A 262 -3.58 14.81 1.92
N ALA A 263 -3.36 15.40 0.75
CA ALA A 263 -4.31 15.28 -0.36
C ALA A 263 -4.33 13.85 -0.95
N ARG A 264 -3.20 13.12 -0.94
CA ARG A 264 -3.17 11.69 -1.29
C ARG A 264 -3.96 10.85 -0.29
N VAL A 265 -3.83 11.13 1.01
CA VAL A 265 -4.61 10.46 2.07
C VAL A 265 -6.11 10.72 1.86
N ALA A 266 -6.50 11.99 1.69
CA ALA A 266 -7.89 12.37 1.48
C ALA A 266 -8.48 11.72 0.22
N LEU A 267 -7.72 11.66 -0.87
CA LEU A 267 -8.12 10.97 -2.10
C LEU A 267 -8.43 9.50 -1.82
N LEU A 268 -7.54 8.76 -1.15
CA LEU A 268 -7.75 7.35 -0.82
C LEU A 268 -8.95 7.15 0.12
N ALA A 269 -9.06 8.00 1.15
CA ALA A 269 -10.14 7.94 2.14
C ALA A 269 -11.52 8.23 1.55
N ILE A 270 -11.59 9.03 0.48
CA ILE A 270 -12.85 9.30 -0.24
C ILE A 270 -13.12 8.20 -1.27
N THR A 271 -12.12 7.86 -2.10
CA THR A 271 -12.32 6.93 -3.22
C THR A 271 -12.81 5.56 -2.74
N ALA A 272 -12.18 4.98 -1.71
CA ALA A 272 -12.50 3.62 -1.29
C ALA A 272 -13.96 3.40 -0.84
N PRO A 273 -14.52 4.18 0.10
CA PRO A 273 -15.93 4.04 0.47
C PRO A 273 -16.86 4.43 -0.68
N SER A 274 -16.50 5.43 -1.51
CA SER A 274 -17.32 5.82 -2.67
C SER A 274 -17.47 4.67 -3.68
N LEU A 275 -16.44 3.83 -3.87
CA LEU A 275 -16.53 2.67 -4.75
C LEU A 275 -17.50 1.60 -4.22
N ILE A 276 -17.56 1.40 -2.89
CA ILE A 276 -18.52 0.48 -2.27
C ILE A 276 -19.95 0.98 -2.45
N VAL A 277 -20.19 2.29 -2.22
CA VAL A 277 -21.51 2.90 -2.40
C VAL A 277 -21.93 2.84 -3.87
N LEU A 278 -21.03 3.15 -4.81
CA LEU A 278 -21.32 3.06 -6.23
C LEU A 278 -21.66 1.64 -6.68
N ALA A 279 -20.91 0.65 -6.19
CA ALA A 279 -21.20 -0.76 -6.44
C ALA A 279 -22.58 -1.16 -5.92
N TRP A 280 -22.92 -0.75 -4.69
CA TRP A 280 -24.22 -1.03 -4.09
C TRP A 280 -25.39 -0.41 -4.86
N ILE A 281 -25.28 0.86 -5.25
CA ILE A 281 -26.30 1.56 -6.05
C ILE A 281 -26.47 0.85 -7.39
N SER A 282 -25.37 0.45 -8.02
CA SER A 282 -25.42 -0.22 -9.32
C SER A 282 -26.03 -1.62 -9.26
N TYR A 283 -25.89 -2.34 -8.15
CA TYR A 283 -26.37 -3.71 -8.05
C TYR A 283 -27.83 -3.81 -7.58
N GLN A 284 -28.53 -2.68 -7.46
CA GLN A 284 -29.97 -2.59 -7.20
C GLN A 284 -30.47 -3.55 -6.08
N GLY A 285 -29.79 -3.59 -4.93
CA GLY A 285 -30.41 -4.06 -3.68
C GLY A 285 -29.98 -5.40 -3.06
N GLY A 286 -28.80 -5.94 -3.37
CA GLY A 286 -28.36 -7.22 -2.76
C GLY A 286 -27.89 -7.16 -1.29
N ALA A 287 -27.41 -6.01 -0.82
CA ALA A 287 -26.87 -5.84 0.54
C ALA A 287 -27.67 -4.76 1.29
N GLY A 288 -28.09 -5.02 2.54
CA GLY A 288 -28.74 -4.00 3.36
C GLY A 288 -27.79 -2.84 3.68
N PHE A 289 -28.33 -1.67 4.05
CA PHE A 289 -27.55 -0.46 4.39
C PHE A 289 -26.44 -0.73 5.43
N ILE A 290 -26.69 -1.61 6.40
CA ILE A 290 -25.72 -2.03 7.41
C ILE A 290 -24.50 -2.70 6.77
N ALA A 291 -24.72 -3.61 5.81
CA ALA A 291 -23.63 -4.29 5.13
C ALA A 291 -22.78 -3.30 4.33
N VAL A 292 -23.41 -2.37 3.60
CA VAL A 292 -22.71 -1.30 2.85
C VAL A 292 -21.86 -0.45 3.79
N PHE A 293 -22.42 -0.03 4.93
CA PHE A 293 -21.70 0.72 5.94
C PHE A 293 -20.51 -0.06 6.50
N LEU A 294 -20.70 -1.33 6.86
CA LEU A 294 -19.61 -2.19 7.35
C LEU A 294 -18.52 -2.36 6.30
N PHE A 295 -18.85 -2.59 5.03
CA PHE A 295 -17.86 -2.66 3.95
C PHE A 295 -17.13 -1.35 3.73
N ALA A 296 -17.82 -0.21 3.84
CA ALA A 296 -17.18 1.11 3.76
C ALA A 296 -16.18 1.33 4.90
N VAL A 297 -16.55 1.03 6.15
CA VAL A 297 -15.66 1.13 7.31
C VAL A 297 -14.49 0.15 7.20
N MET A 298 -14.75 -1.09 6.79
CA MET A 298 -13.72 -2.09 6.55
C MET A 298 -12.76 -1.68 5.43
N SER A 299 -13.24 -1.04 4.37
CA SER A 299 -12.38 -0.56 3.29
C SER A 299 -11.36 0.47 3.78
N LEU A 300 -11.80 1.41 4.64
CA LEU A 300 -10.92 2.37 5.29
C LEU A 300 -9.92 1.67 6.22
N ALA A 301 -10.38 0.74 7.06
CA ALA A 301 -9.50 -0.01 7.94
C ALA A 301 -8.41 -0.74 7.15
N VAL A 302 -8.78 -1.45 6.08
CA VAL A 302 -7.86 -2.20 5.20
C VAL A 302 -6.84 -1.27 4.54
N LEU A 303 -7.24 -0.08 4.11
CA LEU A 303 -6.34 0.91 3.52
C LEU A 303 -5.37 1.52 4.51
N LEU A 304 -5.71 1.55 5.80
CA LEU A 304 -4.88 2.09 6.86
C LEU A 304 -3.95 1.03 7.49
N ILE A 305 -4.10 -0.26 7.16
CA ILE A 305 -3.21 -1.33 7.63
C ILE A 305 -1.73 -1.00 7.38
N PRO A 306 -1.31 -0.54 6.18
CA PRO A 306 0.09 -0.17 5.94
C PRO A 306 0.58 0.95 6.86
N ALA A 307 -0.28 1.93 7.19
CA ALA A 307 0.07 3.05 8.06
C ALA A 307 0.36 2.60 9.49
N PHE A 308 -0.41 1.63 9.99
CA PHE A 308 -0.20 1.05 11.33
C PHE A 308 1.17 0.35 11.45
N PHE A 309 1.62 -0.33 10.39
CA PHE A 309 2.94 -0.96 10.38
C PHE A 309 4.10 0.03 10.35
N ASP A 310 3.92 1.19 9.71
CA ASP A 310 4.92 2.26 9.65
C ASP A 310 5.14 2.92 11.03
N LEU A 311 4.05 3.18 11.76
CA LEU A 311 4.09 3.70 13.14
C LEU A 311 4.90 2.77 14.06
N LYS A 312 4.65 1.47 13.99
CA LYS A 312 5.34 0.47 14.84
C LYS A 312 6.85 0.37 14.56
N ASN A 313 7.27 0.56 13.32
CA ASN A 313 8.69 0.51 12.96
C ASN A 313 9.44 1.80 13.35
N SER A 314 8.73 2.88 13.63
CA SER A 314 9.30 4.17 14.06
C SER A 314 9.61 4.20 15.57
N GLU A 315 9.06 3.28 16.36
CA GLU A 315 9.13 3.27 17.83
C GLU A 315 10.30 2.53 18.54
N PRO A 316 11.28 1.83 17.93
CA PRO A 316 12.33 1.14 18.72
C PRO A 316 13.66 1.89 18.90
N GLU A 317 13.91 3.05 18.28
CA GLU A 317 15.24 3.70 18.31
C GLU A 317 15.40 4.82 19.34
N VAL A 318 14.33 5.52 19.72
CA VAL A 318 14.41 6.64 20.68
C VAL A 318 14.81 6.15 22.07
N ASN A 319 14.40 4.93 22.45
CA ASN A 319 14.76 4.34 23.74
C ASN A 319 16.20 3.81 23.82
N ARG A 320 16.93 3.73 22.70
CA ARG A 320 18.30 3.22 22.70
C ARG A 320 19.32 4.32 23.00
N TYR A 321 19.08 5.53 22.47
CA TYR A 321 19.91 6.69 22.77
C TYR A 321 19.69 7.22 24.19
N ALA A 322 18.45 7.16 24.71
CA ALA A 322 18.16 7.51 26.10
C ALA A 322 18.72 6.49 27.12
N ALA A 323 19.03 5.26 26.69
CA ALA A 323 19.64 4.25 27.55
C ALA A 323 21.17 4.41 27.63
N ASP A 324 21.82 4.78 26.51
CA ASP A 324 23.28 4.99 26.47
C ASP A 324 23.71 6.30 27.17
N GLU A 325 22.92 7.39 27.08
CA GLU A 325 23.19 8.63 27.85
C GLU A 325 23.15 8.43 29.38
N ASN A 326 22.32 7.50 29.86
CA ASN A 326 22.22 7.18 31.29
C ASN A 326 23.33 6.21 31.76
N ALA A 327 24.00 5.50 30.86
CA ALA A 327 25.07 4.59 31.19
C ALA A 327 26.42 5.32 31.35
N GLU A 328 26.68 6.37 30.56
CA GLU A 328 27.94 7.13 30.62
C GLU A 328 28.01 8.14 31.79
N GLY A 329 26.90 8.45 32.44
CA GLY A 329 26.85 9.32 33.64
C GLY A 329 27.20 8.64 34.97
N THR A 330 27.58 7.35 34.95
CA THR A 330 27.80 6.53 36.16
C THR A 330 29.21 5.95 36.28
N TRP A 331 30.24 6.75 36.02
CA TRP A 331 31.59 6.47 36.53
C TRP A 331 32.13 7.75 37.19
N GLY A 332 31.87 7.86 38.49
CA GLY A 332 32.68 8.67 39.40
C GLY A 332 33.95 7.94 39.81
#